data_AF-A0A930DCC3-F1
#
_entry.id   AF-A0A930DCC3-F1
#
_cell.length_a   1.000
_cell.length_b   1.000
_cell.length_c   1.000
_cell.angle_alpha   90.00
_cell.angle_beta   90.00
_cell.angle_gamma   90.00
#
_symmetry.space_group_name_H-M   'P 1'
#
loop_
_entity.id
_entity.type
_entity.pdbx_description
1 polymer ?
#
loop_
_entity_poly.entity_id
_entity_poly.type
_entity_poly.pdbx_seq_one_letter_code
_entity_poly.pdbx_strand_id
1 'polypeptide(L)' 'YVVVASASAAKALYEMIEDKSALLNRVVSIGPVTTKALREFEIEELITAKQYDVKGIVDAIKKL' A
#
# COMPACT_ATOMS: atom_id res chain seq x y z
N TYR A 1 -8.36 1.55 5.58
CA TYR A 1 -7.26 1.34 4.62
C TYR A 1 -5.93 1.60 5.32
N VAL A 2 -4.87 0.91 4.91
CA VAL A 2 -3.48 1.18 5.32
C VAL A 2 -2.76 1.78 4.12
N VAL A 3 -2.32 3.02 4.23
CA VAL A 3 -1.58 3.70 3.15
C VAL A 3 -0.09 3.46 3.34
N VAL A 4 0.58 2.96 2.30
CA VAL A 4 2.02 2.71 2.31
C VAL A 4 2.68 3.66 1.32
N ALA A 5 3.54 4.53 1.86
CA ALA A 5 4.10 5.67 1.13
C ALA A 5 5.56 5.47 0.69
N SER A 6 6.19 4.33 1.01
CA SER A 6 7.56 4.01 0.61
C SER A 6 7.84 2.51 0.67
N ALA A 7 8.93 2.07 0.02
CA ALA A 7 9.42 0.70 0.15
C ALA A 7 9.87 0.37 1.58
N SER A 8 10.45 1.33 2.32
CA SER A 8 10.82 1.12 3.72
C SER A 8 9.61 0.93 4.63
N ALA A 9 8.51 1.64 4.37
CA ALA A 9 7.26 1.45 5.08
C ALA A 9 6.62 0.09 4.75
N ALA A 10 6.72 -0.38 3.50
CA ALA A 10 6.27 -1.71 3.11
C ALA A 10 7.03 -2.81 3.90
N LYS A 11 8.35 -2.68 3.99
CA LYS A 11 9.19 -3.59 4.78
C LYS A 11 8.82 -3.56 6.27
N ALA A 12 8.72 -2.38 6.85
CA ALA A 12 8.36 -2.23 8.26
C ALA A 12 6.97 -2.83 8.56
N LEU A 13 5.99 -2.60 7.69
CA LEU A 13 4.66 -3.19 7.80
C LEU A 13 4.74 -4.73 7.80
N TYR A 14 5.49 -5.31 6.85
CA TYR A 14 5.70 -6.76 6.76
C TYR A 14 6.35 -7.34 8.02
N GLU A 15 7.38 -6.68 8.56
CA GLU A 15 8.12 -7.16 9.74
C GLU A 15 7.31 -7.02 11.04
N MET A 16 6.42 -6.04 11.13
CA MET A 16 5.69 -5.72 12.36
C MET A 16 4.30 -6.34 12.45
N ILE A 17 3.70 -6.73 11.32
CA ILE A 17 2.35 -7.28 11.33
C ILE A 17 2.36 -8.78 11.62
N GLU A 18 1.66 -9.19 12.67
CA GLU A 18 1.56 -10.60 13.06
C GLU A 18 0.54 -11.35 12.18
N ASP A 19 -0.59 -10.72 11.88
CA ASP A 19 -1.66 -11.27 11.06
C ASP A 19 -1.75 -10.58 9.70
N LYS A 20 -1.15 -11.19 8.67
CA LYS A 20 -1.21 -10.69 7.29
C LYS A 20 -2.64 -10.63 6.73
N SER A 21 -3.58 -11.43 7.24
CA SER A 21 -4.96 -11.42 6.75
C SER A 21 -5.67 -10.08 7.02
N ALA A 22 -5.21 -9.34 8.03
CA ALA A 22 -5.69 -7.98 8.33
C ALA A 22 -5.40 -6.96 7.21
N LEU A 23 -4.51 -7.29 6.26
CA LEU A 23 -4.16 -6.44 5.12
C LEU A 23 -5.00 -6.75 3.87
N LEU A 24 -5.70 -7.88 3.84
CA LEU A 24 -6.47 -8.31 2.66
C LEU A 24 -7.48 -7.22 2.26
N ASN A 25 -7.41 -6.79 0.99
CA ASN A 25 -8.25 -5.72 0.43
C ASN A 25 -8.23 -4.40 1.24
N ARG A 26 -7.10 -4.07 1.88
CA ARG A 26 -7.00 -2.86 2.72
C ARG A 26 -5.80 -1.98 2.42
N VAL A 27 -4.81 -2.47 1.68
CA VAL A 27 -3.55 -1.75 1.44
C VAL A 27 -3.68 -0.82 0.24
N VAL A 28 -3.24 0.42 0.41
CA VAL A 28 -3.21 1.45 -0.65
C VAL A 28 -1.76 1.87 -0.84
N SER A 29 -1.26 1.74 -2.07
CA SER A 29 0.10 2.17 -2.42
C SER A 29 0.12 3.60 -2.96
N ILE A 30 1.10 4.41 -2.53
CA ILE A 30 1.29 5.76 -3.09
C ILE A 30 1.74 5.75 -4.55
N GLY A 31 2.34 4.66 -5.04
CA GLY A 31 2.91 4.64 -6.38
C GLY A 31 3.66 3.35 -6.73
N PRO A 32 4.11 3.21 -7.98
CA PRO A 32 4.56 1.93 -8.56
C PRO A 32 5.80 1.34 -7.88
N VAL A 33 6.72 2.18 -7.38
CA VAL A 33 7.91 1.70 -6.65
C VAL A 33 7.50 1.04 -5.33
N THR A 34 6.59 1.66 -4.59
CA THR A 34 6.05 1.10 -3.34
C THR A 34 5.21 -0.14 -3.60
N THR A 35 4.43 -0.16 -4.69
CA THR A 35 3.68 -1.34 -5.14
C THR A 35 4.58 -2.53 -5.39
N LYS A 36 5.71 -2.31 -6.09
CA LYS A 36 6.69 -3.37 -6.32
C LYS A 36 7.21 -3.93 -4.98
N ALA A 37 7.60 -3.06 -4.05
CA ALA A 37 8.09 -3.48 -2.74
C ALA A 37 7.04 -4.25 -1.92
N LEU A 38 5.77 -3.80 -1.92
CA LEU A 38 4.68 -4.51 -1.26
C LEU A 38 4.54 -5.94 -1.77
N ARG A 39 4.56 -6.12 -3.10
CA ARG A 39 4.46 -7.44 -3.73
C ARG A 39 5.67 -8.34 -3.47
N GLU A 40 6.87 -7.77 -3.38
CA GLU A 40 8.08 -8.51 -2.94
C GLU A 40 7.93 -9.06 -1.51
N PHE A 41 7.10 -8.43 -0.68
CA PHE A 41 6.76 -8.87 0.68
C PHE A 41 5.43 -9.64 0.77
N GLU A 42 4.89 -10.12 -0.36
CA GLU A 42 3.62 -10.85 -0.44
C GLU A 42 2.41 -10.05 0.09
N ILE A 43 2.49 -8.72 0.07
CA ILE A 43 1.39 -7.82 0.41
C ILE A 43 0.79 -7.32 -0.90
N GLU A 44 -0.43 -7.75 -1.22
CA GLU A 44 -1.16 -7.20 -2.37
C GLU A 44 -1.81 -5.86 -2.01
N GLU A 45 -1.59 -4.87 -2.86
CA GLU A 45 -2.29 -3.59 -2.76
C GLU A 45 -3.69 -3.70 -3.40
N LEU A 46 -4.69 -3.15 -2.72
CA LEU A 46 -6.04 -3.01 -3.29
C LEU A 46 -6.04 -2.00 -4.44
N ILE A 47 -5.29 -0.91 -4.30
CA ILE A 47 -5.16 0.11 -5.33
C ILE A 47 -3.81 0.85 -5.20
N THR A 48 -3.29 1.27 -6.34
CA THR A 48 -2.13 2.18 -6.42
C THR A 48 -2.58 3.55 -6.89
N ALA A 49 -2.16 4.60 -6.20
CA ALA A 49 -2.46 5.98 -6.60
C ALA A 49 -1.81 6.31 -7.97
N LYS A 50 -2.55 7.02 -8.83
CA LYS A 50 -2.05 7.46 -10.15
C LYS A 50 -1.17 8.70 -10.07
N GLN A 51 -1.39 9.53 -9.06
CA GLN A 51 -0.53 10.67 -8.71
C GLN A 51 0.10 10.38 -7.35
N TYR A 52 1.40 10.64 -7.23
CA TYR A 52 2.20 10.19 -6.09
C TYR A 52 2.25 11.24 -4.99
N ASP A 53 1.08 11.78 -4.66
CA ASP A 53 0.88 12.80 -3.64
C ASP A 53 -0.37 12.48 -2.80
N VAL A 54 -0.64 13.32 -1.79
CA VAL A 54 -1.78 13.15 -0.90
C VAL A 54 -3.11 13.15 -1.66
N LYS A 55 -3.25 14.02 -2.67
CA LYS A 55 -4.49 14.13 -3.45
C LYS A 55 -4.71 12.87 -4.28
N GLY A 56 -3.65 12.33 -4.91
CA GLY A 56 -3.69 11.10 -5.67
C GLY A 56 -4.09 9.89 -4.83
N ILE A 57 -3.62 9.80 -3.58
CA ILE A 57 -4.05 8.77 -2.63
C ILE A 57 -5.55 8.92 -2.32
N VAL A 58 -6.00 10.12 -1.98
CA VAL A 58 -7.42 10.38 -1.67
C VAL A 58 -8.31 10.06 -2.87
N ASP A 59 -7.91 10.48 -4.08
CA ASP A 59 -8.64 10.22 -5.33
C ASP A 59 -8.68 8.73 -5.68
N ALA A 60 -7.66 7.95 -5.32
CA ALA A 60 -7.68 6.50 -5.46
C ALA A 60 -8.67 5.86 -4.49
N ILE A 61 -8.64 6.25 -3.22
CA ILE A 61 -9.53 5.71 -2.18
C ILE A 61 -11.00 6.02 -2.49
N LYS A 62 -11.33 7.21 -3.01
CA LYS A 62 -12.70 7.59 -3.39
C LYS A 62 -13.33 6.76 -4.51
N LYS A 63 -12.53 5.97 -5.24
CA LYS A 63 -12.98 5.14 -6.37
C LYS A 63 -13.21 3.67 -6.00
N LEU A 64 -12.91 3.30 -4.75
CA LEU A 64 -13.18 2.00 -4.15
C LEU A 64 -14.59 1.95 -3.59
#